data_AF-A0A6A8MG35-F1
#
_entry.id   AF-A0A6A8MG35-F1
#
_cell.length_a   1.000
_cell.length_b   1.000
_cell.length_c   1.000
_cell.angle_alpha   90.00
_cell.angle_beta   90.00
_cell.angle_gamma   90.00
#
_symmetry.space_group_name_H-M   'P 1'
#
loop_
_entity.id
_entity.type
_entity.pdbx_description
1 polymer ?
#
loop_
_entity_poly.entity_id
_entity_poly.type
_entity_poly.pdbx_seq_one_letter_code
_entity_poly.pdbx_strand_id
1 'polypeptide(L)'
;MIENGRLVKASNVLVKEFSREEAGKMNVKRYCLLAQLSRPTFYAYYGSLPQLVTELLVKQLEVNFVPEHGGYNSGLNQLLLYMSANRNYFLHAISFIKDVQCRQTGRKKGEEFAIMLPDKVREAILRVTRNYVAEHSKTGDYSNKMVRNAADLIYATLYEWINHGMRDDQSEIVDRCQIAVQIIEDQIRKTAVGK
;
A
#
# COMPACT_ATOMS: atom_id res chain seq x y z
N MET A 1 14.05 -10.16 -0.40
CA MET A 1 12.62 -10.01 -0.77
C MET A 1 11.89 -11.24 -0.25
N ILE A 2 10.75 -11.08 0.43
CA ILE A 2 9.97 -12.22 0.96
C ILE A 2 9.23 -12.89 -0.20
N GLU A 3 9.30 -14.21 -0.31
CA GLU A 3 8.59 -14.96 -1.36
C GLU A 3 7.05 -14.80 -1.27
N ASN A 4 6.37 -14.63 -2.41
CA ASN A 4 4.92 -14.40 -2.49
C ASN A 4 4.10 -15.47 -1.73
N GLY A 5 4.43 -16.76 -1.89
CA GLY A 5 3.72 -17.84 -1.20
C GLY A 5 3.84 -17.77 0.33
N ARG A 6 4.91 -17.15 0.85
CA ARG A 6 5.09 -16.94 2.29
C ARG A 6 4.30 -15.73 2.78
N LEU A 7 4.19 -14.67 1.97
CA LEU A 7 3.34 -13.51 2.27
C LEU A 7 1.85 -13.91 2.36
N VAL A 8 1.38 -14.79 1.48
CA VAL A 8 0.00 -15.32 1.55
C VAL A 8 -0.24 -16.11 2.84
N LYS A 9 0.71 -16.93 3.28
CA LYS A 9 0.57 -17.64 4.57
C LYS A 9 0.56 -16.67 5.75
N ALA A 10 1.40 -15.64 5.70
CA ALA A 10 1.47 -14.62 6.74
C ALA A 10 0.19 -13.76 6.80
N SER A 11 -0.47 -13.49 5.66
CA SER A 11 -1.68 -12.67 5.60
C SER A 11 -2.81 -13.26 6.43
N ASN A 12 -3.00 -14.58 6.37
CA ASN A 12 -4.05 -15.29 7.12
C ASN A 12 -3.94 -15.10 8.64
N VAL A 13 -2.73 -14.87 9.16
CA VAL A 13 -2.49 -14.63 10.58
C VAL A 13 -2.57 -13.13 10.88
N LEU A 14 -1.82 -12.32 10.15
CA LEU A 14 -1.62 -10.91 10.48
C LEU A 14 -2.85 -10.06 10.18
N VAL A 15 -3.58 -10.32 9.10
CA VAL A 15 -4.82 -9.58 8.79
C VAL A 15 -5.82 -9.76 9.92
N LYS A 16 -6.03 -11.00 10.36
CA LYS A 16 -6.93 -11.32 11.47
C LYS A 16 -6.51 -10.66 12.78
N GLU A 17 -5.23 -10.71 13.12
CA GLU A 17 -4.74 -10.17 14.38
C GLU A 17 -4.72 -8.64 14.41
N PHE A 18 -4.35 -7.98 13.31
CA PHE A 18 -4.39 -6.52 13.21
C PHE A 18 -5.82 -5.98 13.03
N SER A 19 -6.79 -6.79 12.60
CA SER A 19 -8.20 -6.37 12.56
C SER A 19 -8.85 -6.25 13.94
N ARG A 20 -8.21 -6.79 15.00
CA ARG A 20 -8.73 -6.80 16.37
C ARG A 20 -8.19 -5.60 17.18
N GLU A 21 -8.94 -5.17 18.20
CA GLU A 21 -8.56 -4.04 19.07
C GLU A 21 -7.26 -4.30 19.86
N GLU A 22 -6.90 -5.56 20.14
CA GLU A 22 -5.66 -5.91 20.87
C GLU A 22 -4.40 -6.03 20.00
N ALA A 23 -4.41 -5.49 18.78
CA ALA A 23 -3.33 -5.61 17.81
C ALA A 23 -1.92 -5.24 18.34
N GLY A 24 -1.84 -4.34 19.33
CA GLY A 24 -0.59 -3.88 19.95
C GLY A 24 0.23 -4.96 20.69
N LYS A 25 -0.32 -6.16 20.92
CA LYS A 25 0.39 -7.27 21.59
C LYS A 25 1.19 -8.16 20.62
N MET A 26 1.14 -7.91 19.32
CA MET A 26 1.82 -8.75 18.33
C MET A 26 3.35 -8.67 18.47
N ASN A 27 4.01 -9.83 18.49
CA ASN A 27 5.48 -9.95 18.51
C ASN A 27 5.91 -11.26 17.85
N VAL A 28 7.20 -11.45 17.61
CA VAL A 28 7.72 -12.66 16.92
C VAL A 28 7.31 -13.95 17.62
N LYS A 29 7.31 -14.00 18.97
CA LYS A 29 6.87 -15.19 19.73
C LYS A 29 5.41 -15.53 19.44
N ARG A 30 4.52 -14.52 19.52
CA ARG A 30 3.09 -14.69 19.27
C ARG A 30 2.82 -15.07 17.82
N TYR A 31 3.45 -14.40 16.87
CA TYR A 31 3.31 -14.74 15.45
C TYR A 31 3.73 -16.19 15.18
N CYS A 32 4.91 -16.60 15.67
CA CYS A 32 5.43 -17.96 15.51
C CYS A 32 4.47 -19.01 16.09
N LEU A 33 3.87 -18.74 17.26
CA LEU A 33 2.86 -19.61 17.86
C LEU A 33 1.62 -19.75 16.97
N LEU A 34 1.08 -18.63 16.49
CA LEU A 34 -0.13 -18.60 15.64
C LEU A 34 0.10 -19.21 14.25
N ALA A 35 1.28 -18.97 13.68
CA ALA A 35 1.68 -19.47 12.36
C ALA A 35 2.27 -20.90 12.41
N GLN A 36 2.33 -21.52 13.60
CA GLN A 36 2.94 -22.84 13.83
C GLN A 36 4.36 -22.94 13.23
N LEU A 37 5.18 -21.93 13.51
CA LEU A 37 6.52 -21.76 12.94
C LEU A 37 7.56 -21.61 14.04
N SER A 38 8.78 -22.10 13.83
CA SER A 38 9.90 -21.83 14.74
C SER A 38 10.42 -20.39 14.58
N ARG A 39 11.01 -19.81 15.64
CA ARG A 39 11.65 -18.48 15.54
C ARG A 39 12.83 -18.45 14.56
N PRO A 40 13.76 -19.43 14.54
CA PRO A 40 14.81 -19.46 13.51
C PRO A 40 14.25 -19.44 12.08
N THR A 41 13.20 -20.22 11.82
CA THR A 41 12.55 -20.23 10.50
C THR A 41 11.88 -18.89 10.19
N PHE A 42 11.27 -18.23 11.18
CA PHE A 42 10.72 -16.88 11.01
C PHE A 42 11.78 -15.89 10.54
N TYR A 43 12.92 -15.82 11.22
CA TYR A 43 13.98 -14.88 10.87
C TYR A 43 14.57 -15.18 9.49
N ALA A 44 14.74 -16.46 9.14
CA ALA A 44 15.19 -16.86 7.81
C ALA A 44 14.21 -16.47 6.69
N TYR A 45 12.90 -16.54 6.95
CA TYR A 45 11.88 -16.27 5.92
C TYR A 45 11.51 -14.80 5.80
N TYR A 46 11.45 -14.09 6.92
CA TYR A 46 10.78 -12.79 7.01
C TYR A 46 11.69 -11.67 7.51
N GLY A 47 12.85 -11.99 8.09
CA GLY A 47 13.80 -11.02 8.64
C GLY A 47 13.33 -10.38 9.95
N SER A 48 12.25 -9.61 9.91
CA SER A 48 11.66 -9.01 11.11
C SER A 48 10.15 -8.86 10.98
N LEU A 49 9.46 -8.71 12.13
CA LEU A 49 8.01 -8.54 12.12
C LEU A 49 7.57 -7.19 11.49
N PRO A 50 8.21 -6.04 11.75
CA PRO A 50 7.88 -4.79 11.04
C PRO A 50 8.08 -4.89 9.53
N GLN A 51 9.16 -5.55 9.09
CA GLN A 51 9.40 -5.80 7.67
C GLN A 51 8.30 -6.66 7.07
N LEU A 52 7.93 -7.78 7.72
CA LEU A 52 6.84 -8.63 7.27
C LEU A 52 5.51 -7.88 7.13
N VAL A 53 5.16 -7.08 8.14
CA VAL A 53 3.91 -6.27 8.12
C VAL A 53 3.96 -5.24 6.99
N THR A 54 5.11 -4.59 6.78
CA THR A 54 5.31 -3.62 5.68
C THR A 54 5.12 -4.27 4.32
N GLU A 55 5.80 -5.39 4.06
CA GLU A 55 5.68 -6.11 2.78
C GLU A 55 4.25 -6.64 2.56
N LEU A 56 3.58 -7.05 3.63
CA LEU A 56 2.19 -7.51 3.55
C LEU A 56 1.23 -6.36 3.21
N LEU A 57 1.36 -5.19 3.83
CA LEU A 57 0.55 -4.01 3.51
C LEU A 57 0.71 -3.61 2.05
N VAL A 58 1.96 -3.52 1.58
CA VAL A 58 2.28 -3.20 0.18
C VAL A 58 1.67 -4.23 -0.76
N LYS A 59 1.81 -5.53 -0.45
CA LYS A 59 1.22 -6.60 -1.26
C LYS A 59 -0.30 -6.51 -1.33
N GLN A 60 -0.97 -6.19 -0.21
CA GLN A 60 -2.42 -6.02 -0.19
C GLN A 60 -2.86 -4.81 -1.02
N LEU A 61 -2.10 -3.72 -1.01
CA LEU A 61 -2.36 -2.58 -1.90
C LEU A 61 -2.23 -2.98 -3.37
N GLU A 62 -1.13 -3.65 -3.76
CA GLU A 62 -0.89 -4.07 -5.15
C GLU A 62 -1.96 -5.05 -5.66
N VAL A 63 -2.39 -6.02 -4.84
CA VAL A 63 -3.39 -7.03 -5.25
C VAL A 63 -4.80 -6.44 -5.37
N ASN A 64 -5.12 -5.39 -4.60
CA ASN A 64 -6.44 -4.77 -4.63
C ASN A 64 -6.49 -3.51 -5.50
N PHE A 65 -5.36 -3.05 -6.05
CA PHE A 65 -5.31 -1.94 -6.99
C PHE A 65 -5.19 -2.48 -8.43
N VAL A 66 -6.33 -2.86 -9.01
CA VAL A 66 -6.40 -3.53 -10.33
C VAL A 66 -7.23 -2.70 -11.33
N PRO A 67 -6.62 -1.81 -12.12
CA PRO A 67 -7.30 -0.97 -13.11
C PRO A 67 -7.90 -1.69 -14.34
N GLU A 68 -7.51 -2.94 -14.60
CA GLU A 68 -7.61 -3.63 -15.91
C GLU A 68 -9.02 -3.80 -16.50
N HIS A 69 -10.10 -3.71 -15.72
CA HIS A 69 -11.46 -4.05 -16.18
C HIS A 69 -12.47 -2.89 -16.22
N GLY A 70 -12.08 -1.69 -15.77
CA GLY A 70 -12.99 -0.54 -15.69
C GLY A 70 -12.31 0.82 -15.75
N GLY A 71 -11.04 0.83 -16.15
CA GLY A 71 -10.19 2.01 -16.14
C GLY A 71 -9.58 2.32 -14.78
N TYR A 72 -8.68 3.30 -14.77
CA TYR A 72 -7.89 3.63 -13.57
C TYR A 72 -8.76 4.00 -12.36
N ASN A 73 -9.82 4.78 -12.58
CA ASN A 73 -10.74 5.18 -11.53
C ASN A 73 -11.42 3.98 -10.87
N SER A 74 -11.80 2.97 -11.65
CA SER A 74 -12.41 1.75 -11.12
C SER A 74 -11.44 0.97 -10.24
N GLY A 75 -10.18 0.82 -10.68
CA GLY A 75 -9.15 0.16 -9.88
C GLY A 75 -8.85 0.90 -8.58
N LEU A 76 -8.81 2.24 -8.63
CA LEU A 76 -8.64 3.06 -7.44
C LEU A 76 -9.84 2.92 -6.49
N ASN A 77 -11.06 2.99 -7.02
CA ASN A 77 -12.28 2.82 -6.23
C ASN A 77 -12.31 1.46 -5.51
N GLN A 78 -11.95 0.38 -6.19
CA GLN A 78 -11.84 -0.96 -5.59
C GLN A 78 -10.81 -1.01 -4.46
N LEU A 79 -9.63 -0.44 -4.67
CA LEU A 79 -8.59 -0.35 -3.64
C LEU A 79 -9.13 0.35 -2.39
N LEU A 80 -9.79 1.49 -2.56
CA LEU A 80 -10.25 2.28 -1.42
C LEU A 80 -11.43 1.63 -0.70
N LEU A 81 -12.32 0.94 -1.43
CA LEU A 81 -13.37 0.12 -0.83
C LEU A 81 -12.77 -0.99 0.04
N TYR A 82 -11.77 -1.70 -0.49
CA TYR A 82 -11.05 -2.73 0.26
C TYR A 82 -10.39 -2.15 1.52
N MET A 83 -9.71 -1.01 1.39
CA MET A 83 -9.07 -0.34 2.52
C MET A 83 -10.09 0.09 3.58
N SER A 84 -11.21 0.68 3.17
CA SER A 84 -12.29 1.09 4.08
C SER A 84 -12.89 -0.11 4.83
N ALA A 85 -13.22 -1.19 4.12
CA ALA A 85 -13.73 -2.42 4.72
C ALA A 85 -12.74 -3.06 5.71
N ASN A 86 -11.44 -2.84 5.52
CA ASN A 86 -10.36 -3.37 6.36
C ASN A 86 -9.67 -2.26 7.19
N ARG A 87 -10.39 -1.17 7.50
CA ARG A 87 -9.83 0.02 8.17
C ARG A 87 -9.00 -0.32 9.41
N ASN A 88 -9.53 -1.13 10.31
CA ASN A 88 -8.83 -1.49 11.55
C ASN A 88 -7.52 -2.23 11.28
N TYR A 89 -7.50 -3.14 10.31
CA TYR A 89 -6.28 -3.82 9.88
C TYR A 89 -5.20 -2.82 9.45
N PHE A 90 -5.52 -1.89 8.56
CA PHE A 90 -4.57 -0.89 8.06
C PHE A 90 -4.07 0.01 9.17
N LEU A 91 -4.98 0.58 9.97
CA LEU A 91 -4.61 1.52 11.05
C LEU A 91 -3.76 0.85 12.12
N HIS A 92 -4.11 -0.36 12.55
CA HIS A 92 -3.35 -1.07 13.57
C HIS A 92 -2.01 -1.60 13.05
N ALA A 93 -1.95 -2.09 11.81
CA ALA A 93 -0.69 -2.54 11.21
C ALA A 93 0.29 -1.36 11.06
N ILE A 94 -0.21 -0.20 10.61
CA ILE A 94 0.59 1.02 10.51
C ILE A 94 1.00 1.49 11.90
N SER A 95 0.11 1.54 12.88
CA SER A 95 0.45 1.90 14.28
C SER A 95 1.41 0.91 14.93
N PHE A 96 1.39 -0.37 14.55
CA PHE A 96 2.35 -1.34 15.04
C PHE A 96 3.74 -1.05 14.48
N ILE A 97 3.84 -0.80 13.16
CA ILE A 97 5.09 -0.34 12.55
C ILE A 97 5.53 0.92 13.28
N LYS A 98 4.63 1.93 13.37
CA LYS A 98 4.39 3.02 14.37
C LYS A 98 5.12 2.97 15.72
N ASP A 99 5.04 1.82 16.37
CA ASP A 99 5.48 1.70 17.75
C ASP A 99 6.82 0.98 17.83
N VAL A 100 7.04 -0.01 16.96
CA VAL A 100 8.29 -0.80 16.99
C VAL A 100 9.50 0.06 16.61
N GLN A 101 9.40 0.93 15.60
CA GLN A 101 10.56 1.75 15.21
C GLN A 101 10.90 2.82 16.26
N CYS A 102 9.91 3.40 16.94
CA CYS A 102 10.11 4.41 18.00
C CYS A 102 10.94 3.81 19.13
N ARG A 103 10.69 2.54 19.46
CA ARG A 103 11.40 1.80 20.51
C ARG A 103 12.82 1.40 20.09
N GLN A 104 13.09 1.21 18.80
CA GLN A 104 14.39 0.77 18.30
C GLN A 104 15.42 1.90 18.12
N THR A 105 14.98 3.13 17.86
CA THR A 105 15.88 4.27 17.60
C THR A 105 16.18 5.12 18.84
N GLY A 106 15.46 4.93 19.94
CA GLY A 106 15.62 5.72 21.17
C GLY A 106 15.23 7.21 21.03
N ARG A 107 14.66 7.60 19.87
CA ARG A 107 14.25 8.97 19.56
C ARG A 107 12.79 9.21 19.95
N LYS A 108 12.43 10.47 20.22
CA LYS A 108 11.06 10.88 20.56
C LYS A 108 10.10 10.50 19.42
N LYS A 109 8.84 10.17 19.74
CA LYS A 109 7.73 10.06 18.77
C LYS A 109 7.80 11.25 17.80
N GLY A 110 8.17 11.00 16.54
CA GLY A 110 8.34 12.05 15.53
C GLY A 110 9.68 12.03 14.77
N GLU A 111 10.70 11.28 15.23
CA GLU A 111 11.98 11.19 14.51
C GLU A 111 12.33 9.72 14.18
N GLU A 112 12.33 9.43 12.87
CA GLU A 112 12.50 8.14 12.18
C GLU A 112 11.31 7.16 12.18
N PHE A 113 10.16 7.64 11.69
CA PHE A 113 8.97 6.81 11.40
C PHE A 113 8.61 6.59 9.92
N ALA A 114 9.49 6.94 8.97
CA ALA A 114 9.00 7.24 7.62
C ALA A 114 9.85 6.74 6.45
N ILE A 115 10.87 5.89 6.64
CA ILE A 115 11.83 5.70 5.54
C ILE A 115 11.37 4.66 4.49
N MET A 116 10.68 3.58 4.87
CA MET A 116 10.40 2.51 3.88
C MET A 116 8.93 2.25 3.56
N LEU A 117 8.01 2.32 4.52
CA LEU A 117 6.59 2.10 4.22
C LEU A 117 6.05 3.20 3.29
N PRO A 118 6.22 4.50 3.60
CA PRO A 118 5.95 5.60 2.65
C PRO A 118 6.49 5.35 1.25
N ASP A 119 7.80 5.08 1.13
CA ASP A 119 8.46 4.88 -0.16
C ASP A 119 7.97 3.62 -0.89
N LYS A 120 7.74 2.52 -0.19
CA LYS A 120 7.22 1.28 -0.79
C LYS A 120 5.78 1.43 -1.26
N VAL A 121 4.93 2.12 -0.50
CA VAL A 121 3.53 2.39 -0.89
C VAL A 121 3.52 3.31 -2.11
N ARG A 122 4.32 4.38 -2.10
CA ARG A 122 4.50 5.28 -3.25
C ARG A 122 4.98 4.52 -4.49
N GLU A 123 5.99 3.68 -4.35
CA GLU A 123 6.52 2.89 -5.48
C GLU A 123 5.51 1.85 -5.99
N ALA A 124 4.72 1.23 -5.11
CA ALA A 124 3.65 0.32 -5.51
C ALA A 124 2.58 1.03 -6.34
N ILE A 125 2.10 2.19 -5.88
CA ILE A 125 1.15 3.03 -6.64
C ILE A 125 1.76 3.41 -7.99
N LEU A 126 3.01 3.91 -7.99
CA LEU A 126 3.70 4.29 -9.22
C LEU A 126 3.83 3.13 -10.21
N ARG A 127 4.12 1.92 -9.72
CA ARG A 127 4.22 0.71 -10.54
C ARG A 127 2.88 0.37 -11.18
N VAL A 128 1.80 0.33 -10.40
CA VAL A 128 0.44 0.08 -10.92
C VAL A 128 0.08 1.10 -11.99
N THR A 129 0.34 2.39 -11.73
CA THR A 129 0.08 3.46 -12.71
C THR A 129 0.88 3.30 -13.98
N ARG A 130 2.18 3.00 -13.88
CA ARG A 130 3.05 2.80 -15.05
C ARG A 130 2.58 1.62 -15.89
N ASN A 131 2.26 0.49 -15.25
CA ASN A 131 1.79 -0.70 -15.96
C ASN A 131 0.48 -0.40 -16.70
N TYR A 132 -0.49 0.21 -16.01
CA TYR A 132 -1.76 0.58 -16.64
C TYR A 132 -1.57 1.50 -17.85
N VAL A 133 -0.77 2.56 -17.72
CA VAL A 133 -0.50 3.49 -18.84
C VAL A 133 0.23 2.79 -19.98
N ALA A 134 1.22 1.94 -19.68
CA ALA A 134 1.98 1.21 -20.69
C ALA A 134 1.10 0.24 -21.49
N GLU A 135 0.15 -0.44 -20.82
CA GLU A 135 -0.76 -1.40 -21.45
C GLU A 135 -1.86 -0.72 -22.28
N HIS A 136 -2.29 0.47 -21.89
CA HIS A 136 -3.45 1.13 -22.48
C HIS A 136 -3.10 2.29 -23.43
N SER A 137 -1.85 2.78 -23.41
CA SER A 137 -1.42 3.87 -24.29
C SER A 137 -1.59 3.52 -25.76
N LYS A 138 -2.37 4.33 -26.48
CA LYS A 138 -2.68 4.10 -27.90
C LYS A 138 -1.46 4.18 -28.82
N THR A 139 -0.45 4.92 -28.42
CA THR A 139 0.71 5.28 -29.26
C THR A 139 2.03 4.80 -28.67
N GLY A 140 2.04 4.41 -27.39
CA GLY A 140 3.25 4.21 -26.61
C GLY A 140 3.96 5.52 -26.21
N ASP A 141 3.46 6.68 -26.66
CA ASP A 141 4.03 8.00 -26.32
C ASP A 141 3.27 8.63 -25.14
N TYR A 142 3.87 8.52 -23.95
CA TYR A 142 3.36 9.13 -22.73
C TYR A 142 4.48 9.74 -21.89
N SER A 143 4.15 10.74 -21.07
CA SER A 143 5.13 11.42 -20.23
C SER A 143 5.35 10.68 -18.92
N ASN A 144 6.51 10.04 -18.76
CA ASN A 144 6.94 9.43 -17.49
C ASN A 144 6.90 10.40 -16.30
N LYS A 145 7.17 11.70 -16.55
CA LYS A 145 7.08 12.74 -15.52
C LYS A 145 5.62 12.95 -15.08
N MET A 146 4.68 13.04 -16.02
CA MET A 146 3.26 13.21 -15.70
C MET A 146 2.68 11.99 -14.99
N VAL A 147 3.02 10.78 -15.45
CA VAL A 147 2.64 9.52 -14.78
C VAL A 147 3.12 9.49 -13.33
N ARG A 148 4.38 9.88 -13.10
CA ARG A 148 4.94 9.96 -11.74
C ARG A 148 4.21 10.99 -10.88
N ASN A 149 3.99 12.20 -11.40
CA ASN A 149 3.30 13.25 -10.66
C ASN A 149 1.88 12.83 -10.27
N ALA A 150 1.15 12.15 -11.17
CA ALA A 150 -0.19 11.64 -10.86
C ALA A 150 -0.15 10.56 -9.76
N ALA A 151 0.77 9.61 -9.84
CA ALA A 151 0.96 8.60 -8.80
C ALA A 151 1.32 9.24 -7.43
N ASP A 152 2.14 10.29 -7.44
CA ASP A 152 2.53 11.02 -6.22
C ASP A 152 1.36 11.76 -5.58
N LEU A 153 0.47 12.35 -6.40
CA LEU A 153 -0.75 12.98 -5.92
C LEU A 153 -1.68 11.96 -5.25
N ILE A 154 -1.90 10.80 -5.89
CA ILE A 154 -2.69 9.71 -5.31
C ILE A 154 -2.06 9.27 -3.99
N TYR A 155 -0.76 9.00 -3.98
CA TYR A 155 -0.03 8.64 -2.77
C TYR A 155 -0.23 9.66 -1.65
N ALA A 156 -0.10 10.96 -1.93
CA ALA A 156 -0.26 12.02 -0.95
C ALA A 156 -1.68 12.03 -0.34
N THR A 157 -2.71 11.91 -1.18
CA THR A 157 -4.11 11.83 -0.74
C THR A 157 -4.35 10.61 0.15
N LEU A 158 -3.86 9.43 -0.23
CA LEU A 158 -3.99 8.21 0.58
C LEU A 158 -3.23 8.32 1.91
N TYR A 159 -2.03 8.89 1.88
CA TYR A 159 -1.22 9.09 3.07
C TYR A 159 -1.92 10.01 4.08
N GLU A 160 -2.53 11.11 3.61
CA GLU A 160 -3.32 12.00 4.44
C GLU A 160 -4.55 11.30 5.02
N TRP A 161 -5.33 10.59 4.19
CA TRP A 161 -6.50 9.83 4.62
C TRP A 161 -6.15 8.82 5.73
N ILE A 162 -5.06 8.08 5.56
CA ILE A 162 -4.54 7.15 6.57
C ILE A 162 -4.17 7.88 7.87
N ASN A 163 -3.45 9.00 7.79
CA ASN A 163 -3.02 9.73 8.99
C ASN A 163 -4.18 10.39 9.74
N HIS A 164 -5.27 10.72 9.05
CA HIS A 164 -6.51 11.16 9.68
C HIS A 164 -7.37 9.99 10.19
N GLY A 165 -6.85 8.76 10.11
CA GLY A 165 -7.52 7.57 10.61
C GLY A 165 -8.62 7.09 9.70
N MET A 166 -8.54 7.35 8.39
CA MET A 166 -9.49 6.92 7.37
C MET A 166 -10.94 7.22 7.77
N ARG A 167 -11.19 8.50 8.13
CA ARG A 167 -12.51 8.97 8.61
C ARG A 167 -13.41 9.41 7.47
N ASP A 168 -12.83 10.04 6.46
CA ASP A 168 -13.54 10.48 5.26
C ASP A 168 -14.05 9.25 4.49
N ASP A 169 -15.20 9.44 3.84
CA ASP A 169 -15.81 8.38 3.04
C ASP A 169 -14.95 8.08 1.81
N GLN A 170 -15.01 6.82 1.39
CA GLN A 170 -14.21 6.32 0.29
C GLN A 170 -14.47 7.08 -1.03
N SER A 171 -15.71 7.51 -1.27
CA SER A 171 -16.07 8.33 -2.44
C SER A 171 -15.41 9.70 -2.42
N GLU A 172 -15.31 10.34 -1.25
CA GLU A 172 -14.64 11.63 -1.11
C GLU A 172 -13.14 11.53 -1.44
N ILE A 173 -12.52 10.41 -1.06
CA ILE A 173 -11.11 10.14 -1.39
C ILE A 173 -10.92 9.89 -2.89
N VAL A 174 -11.87 9.22 -3.55
CA VAL A 174 -11.88 9.07 -5.02
C VAL A 174 -11.99 10.43 -5.70
N ASP A 175 -12.89 11.30 -5.23
CA ASP A 175 -13.09 12.65 -5.77
C ASP A 175 -11.82 13.50 -5.66
N ARG A 176 -11.15 13.44 -4.51
CA ARG A 176 -9.85 14.11 -4.29
C ARG A 176 -8.74 13.59 -5.21
N CYS A 177 -8.86 12.38 -5.75
CA CYS A 177 -7.90 11.80 -6.69
C CYS A 177 -8.21 12.10 -8.16
N GLN A 178 -9.36 12.70 -8.50
CA GLN A 178 -9.83 12.83 -9.89
C GLN A 178 -8.85 13.56 -10.81
N ILE A 179 -8.17 14.60 -10.32
CA ILE A 179 -7.17 15.32 -11.12
C ILE A 179 -6.03 14.38 -11.52
N ALA A 180 -5.55 13.54 -10.60
CA ALA A 180 -4.50 12.58 -10.89
C ALA A 180 -4.97 11.50 -11.87
N VAL A 181 -6.20 11.01 -11.68
CA VAL A 181 -6.85 10.06 -12.60
C VAL A 181 -6.96 10.65 -14.01
N GLN A 182 -7.39 11.91 -14.13
CA GLN A 182 -7.51 12.58 -15.43
C GLN A 182 -6.15 12.72 -16.12
N ILE A 183 -5.09 13.08 -15.39
CA ILE A 183 -3.72 13.15 -15.93
C ILE A 183 -3.29 11.80 -16.53
N ILE A 184 -3.64 10.70 -15.86
CA ILE A 184 -3.34 9.33 -16.30
C ILE A 184 -4.12 8.98 -17.57
N GLU A 185 -5.42 9.25 -17.58
CA GLU A 185 -6.30 9.01 -18.73
C GLU A 185 -5.86 9.83 -19.96
N ASP A 186 -5.44 11.08 -19.76
CA ASP A 186 -4.88 11.92 -20.83
C ASP A 186 -3.60 11.34 -21.41
N GLN A 187 -2.74 10.71 -20.59
CA GLN A 187 -1.53 10.04 -21.10
C GLN A 187 -1.87 8.84 -22.00
N ILE A 188 -2.95 8.14 -21.73
CA ILE A 188 -3.41 6.99 -22.53
C ILE A 188 -4.03 7.43 -23.84
N ARG A 189 -4.74 8.57 -23.83
CA ARG A 189 -5.48 9.10 -24.99
C ARG A 189 -4.64 9.93 -25.94
N LYS A 190 -3.40 10.27 -25.58
CA LYS A 190 -2.46 10.98 -26.46
C LYS A 190 -2.41 10.31 -27.83
N THR A 191 -2.89 11.02 -28.84
CA THR A 191 -2.72 10.65 -30.24
C THR A 191 -1.36 11.11 -30.71
N ALA A 192 -0.73 10.34 -31.61
CA ALA A 192 0.53 10.73 -32.20
C ALA A 192 0.32 12.09 -32.87
N VAL A 193 1.12 13.08 -32.49
CA VAL A 193 1.13 14.36 -33.21
C VAL A 193 1.63 14.03 -34.61
N GLY A 194 0.75 14.13 -35.60
CA GLY A 194 1.08 13.88 -37.00
C GLY A 194 2.36 14.64 -37.37
N LYS A 195 3.37 13.89 -37.80
CA LYS A 195 4.52 14.45 -38.49
C LYS A 195 4.16 14.68 -39.95
#